data_AF-A0A8T3YUB6-F1
#
_entry.id   AF-A0A8T3YUB6-F1
#
_cell.length_a   1.000
_cell.length_b   1.000
_cell.length_c   1.000
_cell.angle_alpha   90.00
_cell.angle_beta   90.00
_cell.angle_gamma   90.00
#
_symmetry.space_group_name_H-M   'P 1'
#
loop_
_entity.id
_entity.type
_entity.pdbx_description
1 polymer ?
#
loop_
_entity_poly.entity_id
_entity_poly.type
_entity_poly.pdbx_seq_one_letter_code
_entity_poly.pdbx_strand_id
1 'polypeptide(L)'
;MYTRYWIAIYATIFAIIFTALTYIMPNYAIMWLSIEVIVLPLIYYIGYEVLMNKQKANFEKSINKISNNSITLEKENKLLKEELKKYRKYKKKENKVLY
;
A
#
# COMPACT_ATOMS: atom_id res chain seq x y z
N MET A 1 3.80 -9.62 -2.78
CA MET A 1 5.18 -9.81 -3.30
C MET A 1 5.20 -10.56 -4.61
N TYR A 2 4.48 -11.69 -4.74
CA TYR A 2 4.47 -12.54 -5.94
C TYR A 2 4.21 -11.83 -7.27
N THR A 3 3.24 -10.91 -7.36
CA THR A 3 2.88 -10.25 -8.62
C THR A 3 4.01 -9.41 -9.24
N ARG A 4 4.96 -8.91 -8.44
CA ARG A 4 6.11 -8.14 -8.97
C ARG A 4 7.07 -9.03 -9.77
N TYR A 5 7.32 -10.23 -9.27
CA TYR A 5 8.20 -11.19 -9.92
C TYR A 5 7.59 -11.70 -11.22
N TRP A 6 6.27 -11.95 -11.25
CA TRP A 6 5.59 -12.40 -12.47
C TRP A 6 5.73 -11.40 -13.62
N ILE A 7 5.53 -10.09 -13.38
CA ILE A 7 5.66 -9.08 -14.44
C ILE A 7 7.09 -9.01 -14.97
N ALA A 8 8.09 -9.06 -14.08
CA ALA A 8 9.50 -9.09 -14.48
C ALA A 8 9.85 -10.36 -15.29
N ILE A 9 9.34 -11.52 -14.86
CA ILE A 9 9.51 -12.80 -15.56
C ILE A 9 8.87 -12.75 -16.95
N TYR A 10 7.66 -12.19 -17.09
CA TYR A 10 7.03 -12.04 -18.40
C TYR A 10 7.84 -11.10 -19.31
N ALA A 11 8.30 -9.97 -18.78
CA ALA A 11 9.11 -9.03 -19.56
C ALA A 11 10.42 -9.65 -20.06
N THR A 12 11.14 -10.42 -19.24
CA THR A 12 12.36 -11.12 -19.67
C THR A 12 12.09 -12.22 -20.67
N ILE A 13 11.03 -13.01 -20.50
CA ILE A 13 10.64 -14.04 -21.48
C ILE A 13 10.34 -13.40 -22.84
N PHE A 14 9.58 -12.30 -22.87
CA PHE A 14 9.27 -11.58 -24.10
C PHE A 14 10.53 -11.02 -24.77
N ALA A 15 11.45 -10.42 -24.00
CA ALA A 15 12.71 -9.92 -24.54
C ALA A 15 13.55 -11.05 -25.17
N ILE A 16 13.63 -12.21 -24.51
CA ILE A 16 14.34 -13.39 -25.04
C ILE A 16 13.69 -13.88 -26.35
N ILE A 17 12.36 -13.94 -26.40
CA ILE A 17 11.62 -14.38 -27.59
C ILE A 17 11.84 -13.42 -28.77
N PHE A 18 11.72 -12.11 -28.55
CA PHE A 18 11.94 -11.12 -29.61
C PHE A 18 13.39 -11.09 -30.07
N THR A 19 14.34 -11.16 -29.14
CA THR A 19 15.75 -11.30 -29.47
C THR A 19 15.98 -12.56 -30.31
N ALA A 20 15.47 -13.72 -29.92
CA ALA A 20 15.61 -14.95 -30.69
C ALA A 20 14.97 -14.86 -32.09
N LEU A 21 13.79 -14.23 -32.20
CA LEU A 21 13.11 -13.99 -33.48
C LEU A 21 13.91 -13.11 -34.43
N THR A 22 14.65 -12.12 -33.91
CA THR A 22 15.53 -11.29 -34.75
C THR A 22 16.68 -12.09 -35.38
N TYR A 23 17.18 -13.12 -34.70
CA TYR A 23 18.23 -14.01 -35.23
C TYR A 23 17.68 -15.09 -36.17
N ILE A 24 16.49 -15.65 -35.89
CA ILE A 24 15.89 -16.72 -36.70
C ILE A 24 15.28 -16.17 -38.00
N MET A 25 14.70 -14.96 -37.96
CA MET A 25 14.05 -14.32 -39.11
C MET A 25 14.63 -12.92 -39.37
N PRO A 26 15.89 -12.82 -39.82
CA PRO A 26 16.59 -11.55 -39.95
C PRO A 26 15.93 -10.58 -40.94
N ASN A 27 15.24 -11.10 -41.96
CA ASN A 27 14.49 -10.30 -42.93
C ASN A 27 13.38 -9.44 -42.28
N TYR A 28 12.94 -9.81 -41.08
CA TYR A 28 11.93 -9.08 -40.31
C TYR A 28 12.49 -8.55 -38.98
N ALA A 29 13.81 -8.55 -38.77
CA ALA A 29 14.43 -8.16 -37.50
C ALA A 29 14.02 -6.74 -37.05
N ILE A 30 13.96 -5.78 -37.98
CA ILE A 30 13.53 -4.40 -37.69
C ILE A 30 12.08 -4.36 -37.20
N MET A 31 11.20 -5.18 -37.77
CA MET A 31 9.81 -5.30 -37.33
C MET A 31 9.73 -5.87 -35.90
N TRP A 32 10.46 -6.95 -35.62
CA TRP A 32 10.49 -7.57 -34.30
C TRP A 32 11.05 -6.63 -33.22
N LEU A 33 12.15 -5.93 -33.50
CA LEU A 33 12.71 -4.91 -32.61
C LEU A 33 11.73 -3.75 -32.39
N SER A 34 11.02 -3.31 -33.43
CA SER A 34 10.03 -2.24 -33.30
C SER A 34 8.86 -2.65 -32.41
N ILE A 35 8.38 -3.89 -32.54
CA ILE A 35 7.33 -4.44 -31.67
C ILE A 35 7.85 -4.56 -30.23
N GLU A 36 9.08 -5.02 -30.03
CA GLU A 36 9.70 -5.13 -28.70
C GLU A 36 9.77 -3.79 -27.98
N VAL A 37 10.18 -2.72 -28.69
CA VAL A 37 10.24 -1.34 -28.18
C VAL A 37 8.86 -0.81 -27.77
N ILE A 38 7.77 -1.27 -28.38
CA ILE A 38 6.41 -0.88 -28.00
C ILE A 38 5.90 -1.72 -26.83
N VAL A 39 6.12 -3.03 -26.87
CA VAL A 39 5.54 -4.01 -25.93
C VAL A 39 6.18 -3.91 -24.55
N LEU A 40 7.50 -3.76 -24.45
CA LEU A 40 8.20 -3.72 -23.15
C LEU A 40 7.77 -2.53 -22.27
N PRO A 41 7.71 -1.28 -22.77
CA PRO A 41 7.18 -0.15 -22.00
C PRO A 41 5.73 -0.34 -21.57
N LEU A 42 4.91 -0.98 -22.41
CA LEU A 42 3.49 -1.22 -22.13
C LEU A 42 3.31 -2.22 -20.97
N ILE A 43 4.10 -3.30 -20.96
CA ILE A 43 4.14 -4.26 -19.85
C ILE A 43 4.60 -3.57 -18.57
N TYR A 44 5.61 -2.70 -18.65
CA TYR A 44 6.10 -1.95 -17.50
C TYR A 44 5.05 -0.98 -16.95
N TYR A 45 4.37 -0.23 -17.82
CA TYR A 45 3.32 0.72 -17.45
C TYR A 45 2.15 0.03 -16.76
N ILE A 46 1.61 -1.06 -17.36
CA ILE A 46 0.53 -1.85 -16.76
C ILE A 46 0.97 -2.42 -15.41
N GLY A 47 2.19 -2.93 -15.33
CA GLY A 47 2.75 -3.45 -14.09
C GLY A 47 2.82 -2.40 -12.98
N TYR A 48 3.26 -1.19 -13.31
CA TYR A 48 3.32 -0.06 -12.39
C TYR A 48 1.93 0.38 -11.90
N GLU A 49 0.96 0.52 -12.81
CA GLU A 49 -0.39 0.97 -12.49
C GLU A 49 -1.13 -0.03 -11.58
N VAL A 50 -1.01 -1.33 -11.88
CA VAL A 50 -1.56 -2.41 -11.03
C VAL A 50 -0.91 -2.41 -9.64
N LEU A 51 0.39 -2.10 -9.55
CA LEU A 51 1.11 -2.01 -8.28
C LEU A 51 0.66 -0.80 -7.46
N MET A 52 0.53 0.37 -8.10
CA MET A 52 0.10 1.59 -7.44
C MET A 52 -1.34 1.48 -6.92
N ASN A 53 -2.25 0.90 -7.69
CA ASN A 53 -3.63 0.70 -7.24
C ASN A 53 -3.72 -0.22 -6.02
N LYS A 54 -2.91 -1.29 -5.95
CA LYS A 54 -2.85 -2.15 -4.76
C LYS A 54 -2.25 -1.44 -3.55
N GLN A 55 -1.24 -0.61 -3.76
CA GLN A 55 -0.64 0.16 -2.67
C GLN A 55 -1.61 1.22 -2.13
N LYS A 56 -2.33 1.92 -3.01
CA LYS A 56 -3.35 2.89 -2.65
C LYS A 56 -4.47 2.26 -1.80
N ALA A 57 -5.02 1.13 -2.23
CA ALA A 57 -6.07 0.43 -1.48
C ALA A 57 -5.62 -0.05 -0.09
N ASN A 58 -4.38 -0.55 0.02
CA ASN A 58 -3.82 -0.96 1.31
C ASN A 58 -3.54 0.23 2.22
N PHE A 59 -3.09 1.35 1.65
CA PHE A 59 -2.83 2.57 2.37
C PHE A 59 -4.13 3.19 2.92
N GLU A 60 -5.20 3.24 2.12
CA GLU A 60 -6.53 3.70 2.55
C GLU A 60 -7.08 2.85 3.71
N LYS A 61 -6.94 1.51 3.64
CA LYS A 61 -7.33 0.63 4.75
C LYS A 61 -6.54 0.92 6.03
N SER A 62 -5.25 1.20 5.88
CA SER A 62 -4.35 1.50 7.00
C SER A 62 -4.73 2.83 7.65
N ILE A 63 -5.00 3.87 6.85
CA ILE A 63 -5.47 5.16 7.33
C ILE A 63 -6.80 5.03 8.07
N ASN A 64 -7.77 4.29 7.53
CA ASN A 64 -9.06 4.11 8.19
C ASN A 64 -8.91 3.40 9.55
N LYS A 65 -8.00 2.43 9.66
CA LYS A 65 -7.69 1.76 10.93
C LYS A 65 -7.05 2.73 11.93
N ILE A 66 -6.08 3.53 11.50
CA ILE A 66 -5.43 4.54 12.35
C ILE A 66 -6.44 5.58 12.82
N SER A 67 -7.31 6.06 11.92
CA SER A 67 -8.37 7.02 12.23
C SER A 67 -9.32 6.45 13.29
N ASN A 68 -9.83 5.23 13.10
CA ASN A 68 -10.70 4.58 14.07
C ASN A 68 -10.02 4.39 15.43
N ASN A 69 -8.76 3.96 15.45
CA ASN A 69 -7.99 3.84 16.69
C ASN A 69 -7.82 5.19 17.39
N SER A 70 -7.59 6.27 16.65
CA SER A 70 -7.48 7.62 17.21
C SER A 70 -8.79 8.07 17.87
N ILE A 71 -9.93 7.78 17.24
CA ILE A 71 -11.27 8.09 17.79
C ILE A 71 -11.51 7.30 19.08
N THR A 72 -11.15 6.01 19.10
CA THR A 72 -11.29 5.17 20.31
C THR A 72 -10.42 5.69 21.45
N LEU A 73 -9.15 5.99 21.17
CA LEU A 73 -8.24 6.56 22.16
C LEU A 73 -8.73 7.92 22.67
N GLU A 74 -9.31 8.76 21.82
CA GLU A 74 -9.87 10.05 22.26
C GLU A 74 -11.06 9.85 23.22
N LYS A 75 -11.91 8.86 22.95
CA LYS A 75 -13.04 8.49 23.83
C LYS A 75 -12.55 7.96 25.18
N GLU A 76 -11.60 7.04 25.17
CA GLU A 76 -11.00 6.50 26.41
C GLU A 76 -10.36 7.61 27.25
N ASN A 77 -9.65 8.54 26.60
CA ASN A 77 -9.02 9.67 27.28
C ASN A 77 -10.05 10.64 27.88
N LYS A 78 -11.20 10.85 27.22
CA LYS A 78 -12.33 11.61 27.79
C LYS A 78 -12.92 10.91 29.02
N LEU A 79 -13.16 9.60 28.94
CA LEU A 79 -13.69 8.81 30.06
C LEU A 79 -12.74 8.84 31.27
N LEU A 80 -11.44 8.60 31.05
CA LEU A 80 -10.42 8.67 32.10
C LEU A 80 -10.36 10.06 32.76
N LYS A 81 -10.49 11.14 31.98
CA LYS A 81 -10.54 12.50 32.52
C LYS A 81 -11.77 12.73 33.40
N GLU A 82 -12.93 12.17 33.03
CA GLU A 82 -14.14 12.27 33.83
C GLU A 82 -14.04 11.48 35.14
N GLU A 83 -13.49 10.26 35.09
CA GLU A 83 -13.23 9.45 36.28
C GLU A 83 -12.26 10.12 37.24
N LEU A 84 -11.15 10.68 36.72
CA LEU A 84 -10.21 11.48 37.51
C LEU A 84 -10.89 12.67 38.18
N LYS A 85 -11.80 13.34 37.47
CA LYS A 85 -12.56 14.48 38.03
C LYS A 85 -13.51 14.04 39.13
N LYS A 86 -14.19 12.89 38.98
CA LYS A 86 -15.03 12.28 40.02
C LYS A 86 -14.19 11.91 41.24
N TYR A 87 -13.10 11.18 41.05
CA TYR A 87 -12.21 10.75 42.14
C TYR A 87 -11.64 11.93 42.94
N ARG A 88 -11.20 13.00 42.25
CA ARG A 88 -10.75 14.24 42.91
C ARG A 88 -11.85 14.90 43.76
N LYS A 89 -13.11 14.87 43.32
CA LYS A 89 -14.25 15.38 44.11
C LYS A 89 -14.50 14.52 45.35
N TYR A 90 -14.42 13.20 45.24
CA TYR A 90 -14.56 12.28 46.38
C TYR A 90 -13.48 12.53 47.43
N LYS A 91 -12.20 12.53 47.03
CA LYS A 91 -11.07 12.77 47.95
C LYS A 91 -11.15 14.13 48.65
N LYS A 92 -11.67 15.15 47.97
CA LYS A 92 -11.89 16.50 48.56
C LYS A 92 -13.02 16.52 49.58
N LYS A 93 -14.05 15.66 49.44
CA LYS A 93 -15.11 15.50 50.44
C LYS A 93 -14.62 14.72 51.66
N GLU A 94 -13.87 13.65 51.47
CA GLU A 94 -13.26 12.87 52.57
C GLU A 94 -12.40 13.75 53.49
N ASN A 95 -11.50 14.55 52.90
CA ASN A 95 -10.67 15.48 53.68
C ASN A 95 -11.45 16.58 54.41
N LYS A 96 -12.72 16.82 54.05
CA LYS A 96 -13.60 17.79 54.71
C LYS A 96 -14.41 17.19 55.87
N VAL A 97 -14.49 15.85 55.97
CA VAL A 97 -15.20 15.14 57.04
C VAL A 97 -14.25 14.80 58.20
N LEU A 98 -12.94 14.80 57.95
CA LEU A 98 -11.88 14.53 58.91
C LEU A 98 -11.44 15.76 59.75
N TYR A 99 -12.07 16.92 59.56
CA TYR A 99 -11.89 18.16 60.33
C TYR A 99 -13.24 18.71 60.76
#